data_AF-A0AAV6AJ02-F1
#
_entry.id   AF-A0AAV6AJ02-F1
#
_cell.length_a   1.000
_cell.length_b   1.000
_cell.length_c   1.000
_cell.angle_alpha   90.00
_cell.angle_beta   90.00
_cell.angle_gamma   90.00
#
_symmetry.space_group_name_H-M   'P 1'
#
loop_
_entity.id
_entity.type
_entity.pdbx_description
1 polymer ?
#
loop_
_entity_poly.entity_id
_entity_poly.type
_entity_poly.pdbx_seq_one_letter_code
_entity_poly.pdbx_strand_id
1 'polypeptide(L)'
;AECRRDCEAILGTPVQLFAYPYGDVDAECRSAAAAAGMTLAVTTEAAAYGRADNVFAIPRLQVPGDWSGADLMKRIHALAST
;
A
#
# COMPACT_ATOMS: atom_id res chain seq x y z
N ALA A 1 6.46 -13.86 6.99
CA ALA A 1 6.09 -14.04 8.42
C ALA A 1 7.27 -13.69 9.34
N GLU A 2 8.49 -14.10 9.02
CA GLU A 2 9.69 -13.79 9.81
C GLU A 2 9.96 -12.28 9.94
N CYS A 3 10.08 -11.55 8.83
CA CYS A 3 10.31 -10.09 8.89
C CYS A 3 9.26 -9.33 9.70
N ARG A 4 8.01 -9.81 9.74
CA ARG A 4 6.97 -9.20 10.57
C ARG A 4 7.31 -9.31 12.05
N ARG A 5 7.67 -10.52 12.51
CA ARG A 5 8.03 -10.75 13.91
C ARG A 5 9.24 -9.93 14.33
N ASP A 6 10.22 -9.78 13.44
CA ASP A 6 11.41 -8.96 13.72
C ASP A 6 11.02 -7.48 13.91
N CYS A 7 10.18 -6.94 13.02
CA CYS A 7 9.65 -5.59 13.17
C CYS A 7 8.83 -5.44 14.46
N GLU A 8 7.97 -6.41 14.79
CA GLU A 8 7.16 -6.40 16.02
C GLU A 8 8.02 -6.45 17.28
N ALA A 9 9.13 -7.21 17.27
CA ALA A 9 10.08 -7.25 18.38
C ALA A 9 10.79 -5.91 18.59
N ILE A 10 11.08 -5.18 17.50
CA ILE A 10 11.67 -3.84 17.56
C ILE A 10 10.64 -2.79 18.02
N LEU A 11 9.43 -2.85 17.48
CA LEU A 11 8.38 -1.84 17.70
C LEU A 11 7.59 -2.04 19.00
N GLY A 12 7.61 -3.25 19.57
CA GLY A 12 6.77 -3.62 20.72
C GLY A 12 5.27 -3.59 20.44
N THR A 13 4.88 -3.52 19.16
CA THR A 13 3.48 -3.41 18.72
C THR A 13 3.25 -4.27 17.47
N PRO A 14 2.02 -4.75 17.23
CA PRO A 14 1.71 -5.58 16.07
C PRO A 14 1.87 -4.82 14.75
N VAL A 15 2.46 -5.49 13.74
CA VAL A 15 2.58 -4.96 12.38
C VAL A 15 1.43 -5.51 11.56
N GLN A 16 0.52 -4.62 11.15
CA GLN A 16 -0.76 -5.00 10.54
C GLN A 16 -0.82 -4.71 9.03
N LEU A 17 0.08 -3.90 8.50
CA LEU A 17 0.06 -3.44 7.11
C LEU A 17 1.22 -4.05 6.32
N PHE A 18 0.99 -4.31 5.03
CA PHE A 18 2.03 -4.78 4.12
C PHE A 18 2.18 -3.86 2.89
N ALA A 19 3.40 -3.67 2.41
CA ALA A 19 3.66 -2.97 1.15
C ALA A 19 4.35 -3.94 0.19
N TYR A 20 3.73 -4.18 -0.97
CA TYR A 20 4.31 -5.06 -1.98
C TYR A 20 5.59 -4.44 -2.55
N PRO A 21 6.71 -5.18 -2.62
CA PRO A 21 7.92 -4.71 -3.29
C PRO A 21 7.60 -4.28 -4.72
N TYR A 22 7.99 -3.05 -5.07
CA TYR A 22 7.70 -2.41 -6.37
C TYR A 22 6.21 -2.27 -6.72
N GLY A 23 5.29 -2.69 -5.84
CA GLY A 23 3.86 -2.76 -6.09
C GLY A 23 3.39 -4.02 -6.81
N ASP A 24 4.29 -4.97 -7.10
CA ASP A 24 3.95 -6.19 -7.83
C ASP A 24 3.09 -7.13 -6.96
N VAL A 25 1.87 -7.39 -7.42
CA VAL A 25 0.89 -8.18 -6.67
C VAL A 25 -0.02 -8.96 -7.61
N ASP A 26 -0.28 -10.21 -7.26
CA ASP A 26 -1.32 -11.05 -7.84
C ASP A 26 -2.24 -11.62 -6.75
N ALA A 27 -3.12 -12.55 -7.11
CA ALA A 27 -4.05 -13.17 -6.17
C ALA A 27 -3.36 -14.02 -5.09
N GLU A 28 -2.24 -14.66 -5.42
CA GLU A 28 -1.48 -15.49 -4.49
C GLU A 28 -0.76 -14.61 -3.45
N CYS A 29 -0.11 -13.54 -3.90
CA CYS A 29 0.50 -12.54 -3.03
C CYS A 29 -0.50 -11.92 -2.03
N ARG A 30 -1.73 -11.62 -2.47
CA ARG A 30 -2.80 -11.13 -1.57
C ARG A 30 -3.20 -12.18 -0.53
N SER A 31 -3.39 -13.41 -0.99
CA SER A 31 -3.75 -14.53 -0.12
C SER A 31 -2.66 -14.80 0.93
N ALA A 32 -1.39 -14.72 0.54
CA ALA A 32 -0.25 -14.86 1.43
C ALA A 32 -0.18 -13.73 2.49
N ALA A 33 -0.45 -12.48 2.10
CA ALA A 33 -0.50 -11.35 3.02
C ALA A 33 -1.62 -11.52 4.07
N ALA A 34 -2.83 -11.91 3.62
CA ALA A 34 -3.95 -12.18 4.50
C ALA A 34 -3.68 -13.37 5.44
N ALA A 35 -3.16 -14.48 4.91
CA ALA A 35 -2.80 -15.67 5.70
C ALA A 35 -1.67 -15.39 6.71
N ALA A 36 -0.81 -14.41 6.41
CA ALA A 36 0.18 -13.96 7.36
C ALA A 36 -0.45 -13.19 8.53
N GLY A 37 -1.69 -12.69 8.44
CA GLY A 37 -2.34 -11.90 9.49
C GLY A 37 -2.26 -10.39 9.28
N MET A 38 -1.95 -9.94 8.06
CA MET A 38 -2.07 -8.52 7.69
C MET A 38 -3.54 -8.14 7.55
N THR A 39 -3.89 -6.90 7.86
CA THR A 39 -5.25 -6.37 7.76
C THR A 39 -5.50 -5.63 6.45
N LEU A 40 -4.44 -5.09 5.84
CA LEU A 40 -4.46 -4.45 4.53
C LEU A 40 -3.08 -4.47 3.88
N ALA A 41 -3.04 -4.24 2.57
CA ALA A 41 -1.79 -4.11 1.83
C ALA A 41 -1.85 -3.05 0.73
N VAL A 42 -0.71 -2.43 0.44
CA VAL A 42 -0.58 -1.31 -0.50
C VAL A 42 0.28 -1.64 -1.72
N THR A 43 -0.12 -1.15 -2.89
CA THR A 43 0.63 -1.25 -4.15
C THR A 43 1.33 0.08 -4.48
N THR A 44 1.82 0.25 -5.71
CA THR A 44 2.32 1.51 -6.26
C THR A 44 1.45 2.03 -7.41
N GLU A 45 0.29 1.41 -7.64
CA GLU A 45 -0.66 1.84 -8.66
C GLU A 45 -1.25 3.21 -8.29
N ALA A 46 -1.16 4.17 -9.21
CA ALA A 46 -1.67 5.51 -9.00
C ALA A 46 -3.16 5.59 -9.37
N ALA A 47 -4.02 5.20 -8.44
CA ALA A 47 -5.48 5.23 -8.56
C ALA A 47 -6.14 5.76 -7.27
N ALA A 48 -7.41 6.17 -7.36
CA ALA A 48 -8.24 6.38 -6.17
C ALA A 48 -8.66 5.03 -5.58
N TYR A 49 -8.88 4.98 -4.26
CA TYR A 49 -9.39 3.81 -3.56
C TYR A 49 -10.84 4.02 -3.16
N GLY A 50 -11.71 3.09 -3.57
CA GLY A 50 -13.13 3.08 -3.30
C GLY A 50 -13.57 1.87 -2.47
N ARG A 51 -14.87 1.86 -2.11
CA ARG A 51 -15.44 0.82 -1.23
C ARG A 51 -15.48 -0.58 -1.85
N ALA A 52 -15.44 -0.69 -3.18
CA ALA A 52 -15.47 -1.96 -3.89
C ALA A 52 -14.07 -2.56 -4.12
N ASP A 53 -13.01 -1.80 -3.83
CA ASP A 53 -11.64 -2.21 -4.11
C ASP A 53 -11.13 -3.22 -3.08
N ASN A 54 -10.08 -3.93 -3.46
CA ASN A 54 -9.49 -4.94 -2.60
C ASN A 54 -8.60 -4.28 -1.53
N VAL A 55 -8.91 -4.51 -0.26
CA VAL A 55 -8.14 -3.99 0.88
C VAL A 55 -6.69 -4.51 0.94
N PHE A 56 -6.39 -5.60 0.22
CA PHE A 56 -5.03 -6.12 0.02
C PHE A 56 -4.38 -5.63 -1.28
N ALA A 57 -4.92 -4.58 -1.92
CA ALA A 57 -4.32 -3.93 -3.08
C ALA A 57 -4.63 -2.43 -3.11
N ILE A 58 -4.48 -1.75 -1.97
CA ILE A 58 -4.76 -0.31 -1.87
C ILE A 58 -3.74 0.46 -2.74
N PRO A 59 -4.19 1.27 -3.71
CA PRO A 59 -3.31 2.05 -4.58
C PRO A 59 -2.55 3.12 -3.79
N ARG A 60 -1.36 3.47 -4.27
CA ARG A 60 -0.57 4.59 -3.74
C ARG A 60 -0.03 5.43 -4.87
N LEU A 61 -0.04 6.74 -4.66
CA LEU A 61 0.66 7.67 -5.51
C LEU A 61 2.15 7.70 -5.12
N GLN A 62 3.03 7.24 -6.01
CA GLN A 62 4.45 7.51 -5.88
C GLN A 62 4.72 9.00 -6.07
N VAL A 63 5.52 9.59 -5.19
CA VAL A 63 5.93 11.00 -5.23
C VAL A 63 7.41 11.07 -5.64
N PRO A 64 7.71 11.46 -6.90
CA PRO A 64 9.07 11.75 -7.33
C PRO A 64 9.73 12.86 -6.51
N GLY A 65 11.05 12.80 -6.35
CA GLY A 65 11.81 13.74 -5.53
C GLY A 65 11.91 15.16 -6.12
N ASP A 66 11.55 15.34 -7.39
CA ASP A 66 11.57 16.61 -8.12
C ASP A 66 10.21 17.31 -8.16
N TRP A 67 9.18 16.76 -7.53
CA TRP A 67 7.86 17.38 -7.46
C TRP A 67 7.83 18.55 -6.48
N SER A 68 7.24 19.66 -6.92
CA SER A 68 6.77 20.69 -6.00
C SER A 68 5.48 20.25 -5.30
N GLY A 69 5.11 20.96 -4.23
CA GLY A 69 3.81 20.77 -3.60
C GLY A 69 2.63 20.99 -4.56
N ALA A 70 2.78 21.89 -5.53
CA ALA A 70 1.76 22.13 -6.56
C ALA A 70 1.60 20.93 -7.50
N ASP A 71 2.70 20.26 -7.87
CA ASP A 71 2.68 19.06 -8.71
C ASP A 71 1.97 17.91 -8.00
N LEU A 72 2.27 17.70 -6.71
CA LEU A 72 1.59 16.71 -5.88
C LEU A 72 0.08 16.98 -5.83
N MET A 73 -0.32 18.22 -5.53
CA MET A 73 -1.75 18.58 -5.44
C MET A 73 -2.47 18.41 -6.78
N LYS A 74 -1.83 18.78 -7.89
CA LYS A 74 -2.38 18.55 -9.24
C LYS A 74 -2.64 17.07 -9.48
N ARG A 75 -1.73 16.19 -9.06
CA ARG A 75 -1.90 14.74 -9.23
C ARG A 75 -2.98 14.16 -8.32
N ILE A 76 -3.06 14.59 -7.07
CA ILE A 76 -4.12 14.17 -6.14
C ILE A 76 -5.50 14.54 -6.69
N HIS A 77 -5.70 15.78 -7.16
CA HIS A 77 -6.98 16.20 -7.73
C HIS A 77 -7.36 15.42 -8.99
N ALA A 78 -6.39 15.09 -9.85
CA ALA A 78 -6.62 14.29 -11.04
C ALA A 78 -7.12 12.87 -10.70
N LEU A 79 -6.62 12.26 -9.62
CA LEU A 79 -7.05 10.93 -9.17
C LEU A 79 -8.43 10.97 -8.48
N ALA A 80 -8.73 12.03 -7.73
CA ALA A 80 -10.01 12.16 -7.00
C ALA A 80 -11.22 12.46 -7.90
N SER A 81 -10.99 12.80 -9.18
CA SER A 81 -12.04 13.15 -10.15
C SER A 81 -12.45 11.99 -11.06
N THR A 82 -11.97 10.78 -10.76
CA THR A 82 -12.24 9.53 -11.51
C THR A 82 -13.10 8.60 -10.67
#